data_AF-A0A5C3KH75-F1
#
_entry.id   AF-A0A5C3KH75-F1
#
_cell.length_a   1.000
_cell.length_b   1.000
_cell.length_c   1.000
_cell.angle_alpha   90.00
_cell.angle_beta   90.00
_cell.angle_gamma   90.00
#
_symmetry.space_group_name_H-M   'P 1'
#
loop_
_entity.id
_entity.type
_entity.pdbx_description
1 polymer ?
#
loop_
_entity_poly.entity_id
_entity_poly.type
_entity_poly.pdbx_seq_one_letter_code
_entity_poly.pdbx_strand_id
1 'polypeptide(L)'
;MGITGAGRSSFINAFGGGAKVGEGLESSTRDICMYIIRLPDELASEYPDLKSRRVALVDTPGFDGTSVVDLEIFARITEWVKNQYTRGVTVGGVIYMCDIGKGRVNGAARVNVERFAKLLGGSNAFRRVVLVTTAWDGVELDKGAKREQELCSSFWKELIDGGAVVRRTKDLAGPRKPSGHVDVLRHILQCLST
;
A
#
# COMPACT_ATOMS: atom_id res chain seq x y z
N MET A 1 -1.71 1.11 3.38
CA MET A 1 -3.15 1.40 3.55
C MET A 1 -3.98 0.56 2.58
N GLY A 2 -5.29 0.44 2.82
CA GLY A 2 -6.21 -0.38 2.03
C GLY A 2 -7.26 -1.06 2.91
N ILE A 3 -8.23 -1.72 2.28
CA ILE A 3 -9.28 -2.46 3.00
C ILE A 3 -8.72 -3.69 3.74
N THR A 4 -9.50 -4.27 4.65
CA THR A 4 -9.12 -5.51 5.35
C THR A 4 -8.99 -6.67 4.36
N GLY A 5 -7.90 -7.44 4.50
CA GLY A 5 -7.57 -8.55 3.60
C GLY A 5 -6.97 -8.15 2.25
N ALA A 6 -6.59 -6.88 2.03
CA ALA A 6 -5.97 -6.45 0.77
C ALA A 6 -4.53 -6.96 0.54
N GLY A 7 -3.92 -7.66 1.51
CA GLY A 7 -2.57 -8.22 1.40
C GLY A 7 -1.43 -7.36 1.97
N ARG A 8 -1.73 -6.39 2.84
CA ARG A 8 -0.72 -5.48 3.45
C ARG A 8 0.34 -6.20 4.27
N SER A 9 -0.08 -7.01 5.23
CA SER A 9 0.86 -7.78 6.07
C SER A 9 1.62 -8.82 5.24
N SER A 10 0.98 -9.44 4.26
CA SER A 10 1.63 -10.36 3.30
C SER A 10 2.68 -9.66 2.44
N PHE A 11 2.42 -8.42 2.01
CA PHE A 11 3.40 -7.60 1.29
C PHE A 11 4.64 -7.33 2.13
N ILE A 12 4.48 -7.04 3.43
CA ILE A 12 5.61 -6.88 4.35
C ILE A 12 6.39 -8.19 4.49
N ASN A 13 5.69 -9.32 4.57
CA ASN A 13 6.31 -10.64 4.65
C ASN A 13 7.03 -11.06 3.36
N ALA A 14 6.64 -10.54 2.19
CA ALA A 14 7.40 -10.74 0.95
C ALA A 14 8.84 -10.19 1.03
N PHE A 15 9.10 -9.26 1.95
CA PHE A 15 10.43 -8.74 2.26
C PHE A 15 11.05 -9.32 3.54
N GLY A 16 10.43 -10.34 4.15
CA GLY A 16 10.90 -10.95 5.40
C GLY A 16 10.57 -10.16 6.67
N GLY A 17 9.60 -9.24 6.64
CA GLY A 17 9.28 -8.36 7.78
C GLY A 17 8.58 -9.01 8.98
N GLY A 18 8.12 -10.26 8.89
CA GLY A 18 7.53 -10.99 10.03
C GLY A 18 6.22 -10.39 10.57
N ALA A 19 5.45 -9.70 9.74
CA ALA A 19 4.14 -9.16 10.09
C ALA A 19 3.12 -10.28 10.35
N LYS A 20 2.29 -10.08 11.38
CA LYS A 20 1.23 -11.03 11.73
C LYS A 20 0.11 -10.95 10.69
N VAL A 21 -0.12 -12.05 9.99
CA VAL A 21 -1.23 -12.17 9.03
C VAL A 21 -2.45 -12.75 9.77
N GLY A 22 -3.61 -12.12 9.60
CA GLY A 22 -4.87 -12.63 10.13
C GLY A 22 -5.46 -13.72 9.25
N GLU A 23 -5.91 -14.82 9.85
CA GLU A 23 -6.60 -15.91 9.15
C GLU A 23 -8.14 -15.75 9.15
N GLY A 24 -8.68 -14.79 9.92
CA GLY A 24 -10.11 -14.54 10.07
C GLY A 24 -10.65 -13.33 9.29
N LEU A 25 -11.97 -13.16 9.30
CA LEU A 25 -12.67 -12.01 8.70
C LEU A 25 -12.50 -10.70 9.48
N GLU A 26 -12.13 -10.78 10.76
CA GLU A 26 -11.86 -9.60 11.59
C GLU A 26 -10.43 -9.06 11.38
N SER A 27 -10.28 -7.73 11.40
CA SER A 27 -8.97 -7.09 11.29
C SER A 27 -8.05 -7.56 12.41
N SER A 28 -7.01 -8.31 12.04
CA SER A 28 -5.97 -8.76 12.97
C SER A 28 -5.01 -7.64 13.36
N THR A 29 -4.93 -6.58 12.55
CA THR A 29 -4.13 -5.38 12.81
C THR A 29 -5.04 -4.31 13.42
N ARG A 30 -4.91 -4.09 14.74
CA ARG A 30 -5.64 -3.03 15.48
C ARG A 30 -4.79 -1.77 15.72
N ASP A 31 -3.48 -1.92 15.56
CA ASP A 31 -2.48 -0.87 15.81
C ASP A 31 -1.61 -0.61 14.59
N ILE A 32 -0.99 0.56 14.56
CA ILE A 32 0.02 0.91 13.57
C ILE A 32 1.30 0.17 13.96
N CYS A 33 1.79 -0.70 13.10
CA CYS A 33 2.97 -1.52 13.36
C CYS A 33 4.06 -1.21 12.35
N MET A 34 5.28 -0.96 12.84
CA MET A 34 6.44 -0.68 11.98
C MET A 34 7.31 -1.94 11.88
N TYR A 35 7.65 -2.31 10.67
CA TYR A 35 8.49 -3.46 10.34
C TYR A 35 9.72 -2.99 9.58
N ILE A 36 10.90 -3.29 10.12
CA ILE A 36 12.17 -2.96 9.46
C ILE A 36 12.55 -4.12 8.57
N ILE A 37 12.64 -3.85 7.27
CA ILE A 37 13.12 -4.80 6.28
C ILE A 37 14.51 -4.39 5.79
N ARG A 38 15.27 -5.38 5.32
CA ARG A 38 16.46 -5.13 4.53
C ARG A 38 16.04 -4.85 3.09
N LEU A 39 16.59 -3.80 2.50
CA LEU A 39 16.37 -3.47 1.10
C LEU A 39 16.85 -4.65 0.23
N PRO A 40 16.04 -5.15 -0.74
CA PRO A 40 16.46 -6.19 -1.67
C PRO A 40 17.79 -5.84 -2.34
N ASP A 41 18.65 -6.84 -2.57
CA ASP A 41 20.00 -6.61 -3.10
C ASP A 41 19.99 -5.91 -4.47
N GLU A 42 18.99 -6.19 -5.30
CA GLU A 42 18.77 -5.49 -6.57
C GLU A 42 18.56 -3.98 -6.37
N LEU A 43 17.70 -3.57 -5.43
CA LEU A 43 17.50 -2.15 -5.12
C LEU A 43 18.70 -1.56 -4.37
N ALA A 44 19.39 -2.34 -3.54
CA ALA A 44 20.58 -1.85 -2.85
C ALA A 44 21.70 -1.44 -3.83
N SER A 45 21.77 -2.07 -5.01
CA SER A 45 22.69 -1.67 -6.08
C SER A 45 22.26 -0.40 -6.81
N GLU A 46 20.95 -0.17 -6.95
CA GLU A 46 20.38 1.03 -7.57
C GLU A 46 20.49 2.28 -6.67
N TYR A 47 20.52 2.10 -5.35
CA TYR A 47 20.53 3.19 -4.35
C TYR A 47 21.71 3.05 -3.36
N PRO A 48 22.97 3.22 -3.81
CA PRO A 48 24.16 3.01 -2.97
C PRO A 48 24.24 3.98 -1.77
N ASP A 49 23.61 5.16 -1.88
CA ASP A 49 23.59 6.17 -0.83
C ASP A 49 22.66 5.81 0.35
N LEU A 50 21.77 4.83 0.19
CA LEU A 50 20.94 4.30 1.27
C LEU A 50 21.76 3.35 2.16
N LYS A 51 22.80 3.89 2.82
CA LYS A 51 23.83 3.15 3.56
C LYS A 51 23.29 2.15 4.57
N SER A 52 22.18 2.47 5.23
CA SER A 52 21.58 1.59 6.23
C SER A 52 20.96 0.32 5.61
N ARG A 53 20.63 0.36 4.31
CA ARG A 53 19.82 -0.65 3.60
C ARG A 53 18.57 -1.06 4.36
N ARG A 54 18.04 -0.19 5.23
CA ARG A 54 16.88 -0.46 6.07
C ARG A 54 15.73 0.41 5.61
N VAL A 55 14.62 -0.24 5.30
CA VAL A 55 13.35 0.43 4.99
C VAL A 55 12.35 0.04 6.07
N ALA A 56 11.63 1.03 6.59
CA ALA A 56 10.52 0.78 7.49
C ALA A 56 9.23 0.67 6.66
N LEU A 57 8.59 -0.49 6.70
CA LEU A 57 7.23 -0.67 6.20
C LEU A 57 6.26 -0.57 7.36
N VAL A 58 5.24 0.27 7.20
CA VAL A 58 4.27 0.56 8.25
C VAL A 58 2.96 -0.12 7.88
N ASP A 59 2.59 -1.14 8.65
CA ASP A 59 1.26 -1.74 8.56
C ASP A 59 0.25 -0.91 9.34
N THR A 60 -0.95 -0.79 8.80
CA THR A 60 -2.02 0.02 9.36
C THR A 60 -3.27 -0.82 9.53
N PRO A 61 -4.17 -0.48 10.46
CA PRO A 61 -5.53 -1.04 10.48
C PRO A 61 -6.27 -0.87 9.15
N GLY A 62 -7.28 -1.70 8.88
CA GLY A 62 -8.13 -1.63 7.68
C GLY A 62 -8.87 -0.30 7.53
N PHE A 63 -8.92 0.18 6.29
CA PHE A 63 -9.63 1.40 5.90
C PHE A 63 -10.94 1.02 5.19
N ASP A 64 -11.78 0.28 5.90
CA ASP A 64 -13.05 -0.29 5.43
C ASP A 64 -14.15 -0.25 6.51
N GLY A 65 -13.98 0.64 7.50
CA GLY A 65 -14.93 0.83 8.58
C GLY A 65 -16.06 1.82 8.22
N THR A 66 -16.71 2.34 9.25
CA THR A 66 -17.62 3.48 9.10
C THR A 66 -16.82 4.77 8.94
N SER A 67 -17.48 5.84 8.48
CA SER A 67 -16.86 7.17 8.34
C SER A 67 -16.13 7.63 9.59
N VAL A 68 -16.67 7.33 10.78
CA VAL A 68 -16.08 7.72 12.07
C VAL A 68 -14.81 6.91 12.36
N VAL A 69 -14.87 5.59 12.18
CA VAL A 69 -13.74 4.69 12.43
C VAL A 69 -12.57 5.01 11.49
N ASP A 70 -12.85 5.24 10.20
CA ASP A 70 -11.82 5.57 9.22
C ASP A 70 -11.13 6.91 9.54
N LEU A 71 -11.88 7.92 10.00
CA LEU A 71 -11.32 9.21 10.43
C LEU A 71 -10.44 9.07 11.66
N GLU A 72 -10.81 8.21 12.61
CA GLU A 72 -9.99 7.91 13.78
C GLU A 72 -8.69 7.20 13.40
N ILE A 73 -8.77 6.17 12.55
CA ILE A 73 -7.59 5.48 11.99
C ILE A 73 -6.69 6.49 11.28
N PHE A 74 -7.27 7.41 10.52
CA PHE A 74 -6.51 8.47 9.87
C PHE A 74 -5.81 9.41 10.86
N ALA A 75 -6.50 9.86 11.91
CA ALA A 75 -5.92 10.71 12.94
C ALA A 75 -4.71 10.01 13.60
N ARG A 76 -4.83 8.71 13.87
CA ARG A 76 -3.74 7.88 14.40
C ARG A 76 -2.55 7.80 13.43
N ILE A 77 -2.80 7.58 12.14
CA ILE A 77 -1.74 7.52 11.11
C ILE A 77 -1.05 8.88 10.98
N THR A 78 -1.82 9.96 10.94
CA THR A 78 -1.30 11.33 10.81
C THR A 78 -0.43 11.68 12.00
N GLU A 79 -0.89 11.39 13.21
CA GLU A 79 -0.13 11.63 14.43
C GLU A 79 1.14 10.78 14.47
N TRP A 80 1.05 9.51 14.05
CA TRP A 80 2.22 8.64 13.94
C TRP A 80 3.26 9.20 12.96
N VAL A 81 2.83 9.64 11.78
CA VAL A 81 3.67 10.26 10.75
C VAL A 81 4.33 11.55 11.24
N LYS A 82 3.56 12.45 11.88
CA LYS A 82 4.08 13.67 12.50
C LYS A 82 5.19 13.36 13.51
N ASN A 83 4.97 12.38 14.37
CA ASN A 83 5.95 11.93 15.35
C ASN A 83 7.20 11.29 14.73
N GLN A 84 7.13 10.77 13.50
CA GLN A 84 8.32 10.31 12.79
C GLN A 84 9.12 11.48 12.22
N TYR A 85 8.45 12.52 11.71
CA TYR A 85 9.12 13.74 11.24
C TYR A 85 9.88 14.45 12.37
N THR A 86 9.31 14.53 13.58
CA THR A 86 10.02 15.11 14.74
C THR A 86 11.25 14.31 15.16
N ARG A 87 11.33 13.03 14.77
CA ARG A 87 12.49 12.15 14.97
C ARG A 87 13.49 12.18 13.80
N GLY A 88 13.28 13.04 12.80
CA GLY A 88 14.14 13.16 11.63
C GLY A 88 13.99 12.02 10.62
N VAL A 89 12.90 11.25 10.68
CA VAL A 89 12.64 10.16 9.72
C VAL A 89 12.01 10.71 8.45
N THR A 90 12.52 10.30 7.30
CA THR A 90 11.92 10.60 6.00
C THR A 90 10.77 9.64 5.70
N VAL A 91 9.57 10.17 5.46
CA VAL A 91 8.44 9.38 4.95
C VAL A 91 8.54 9.26 3.43
N GLY A 92 8.73 8.03 2.95
CA GLY A 92 8.96 7.75 1.54
C GLY A 92 7.75 7.95 0.65
N GLY A 93 6.63 7.35 1.04
CA GLY A 93 5.41 7.36 0.25
C GLY A 93 4.32 6.49 0.87
N VAL A 94 3.22 6.34 0.16
CA VAL A 94 2.07 5.56 0.60
C VAL A 94 1.77 4.44 -0.38
N ILE A 95 1.61 3.23 0.14
CA ILE A 95 1.14 2.08 -0.62
C ILE A 95 -0.34 1.88 -0.30
N TYR A 96 -1.20 1.99 -1.31
CA TYR A 96 -2.64 1.70 -1.18
C TYR A 96 -2.96 0.40 -1.92
N MET A 97 -3.39 -0.63 -1.19
CA MET A 97 -3.58 -1.98 -1.75
C MET A 97 -5.06 -2.31 -1.94
N CYS A 98 -5.39 -2.96 -3.05
CA CYS A 98 -6.71 -3.46 -3.39
C CYS A 98 -6.63 -4.92 -3.88
N ASP A 99 -7.46 -5.79 -3.32
CA ASP A 99 -7.61 -7.18 -3.75
C ASP A 99 -8.49 -7.24 -5.00
N ILE A 100 -7.92 -7.65 -6.12
CA ILE A 100 -8.62 -7.72 -7.41
C ILE A 100 -9.53 -8.95 -7.53
N GLY A 101 -9.32 -9.96 -6.69
CA GLY A 101 -10.10 -11.19 -6.64
C GLY A 101 -11.50 -10.95 -6.05
N LYS A 102 -11.61 -10.05 -5.06
CA LYS A 102 -12.88 -9.65 -4.46
C LYS A 102 -13.72 -8.82 -5.44
N GLY A 103 -14.78 -9.42 -5.98
CA GLY A 103 -15.61 -8.86 -7.04
C GLY A 103 -16.52 -7.67 -6.68
N ARG A 104 -16.31 -7.03 -5.53
CA ARG A 104 -17.06 -5.83 -5.13
C ARG A 104 -16.10 -4.72 -4.76
N VAL A 105 -15.82 -3.84 -5.71
CA VAL A 105 -15.55 -2.44 -5.40
C VAL A 105 -16.91 -1.83 -5.09
N ASN A 106 -17.38 -2.01 -3.85
CA ASN A 106 -18.65 -1.45 -3.41
C ASN A 106 -18.55 0.09 -3.30
N GLY A 107 -19.68 0.78 -3.16
CA GLY A 107 -19.68 2.24 -2.93
C GLY A 107 -18.81 2.67 -1.75
N ALA A 108 -18.60 1.81 -0.76
CA ALA A 108 -17.68 2.07 0.35
C ALA A 108 -16.21 2.18 -0.11
N ALA A 109 -15.75 1.32 -1.02
CA ALA A 109 -14.39 1.41 -1.57
C ALA A 109 -14.14 2.74 -2.30
N ARG A 110 -15.15 3.26 -3.02
CA ARG A 110 -15.09 4.61 -3.63
C ARG A 110 -14.88 5.69 -2.59
N VAL A 111 -15.77 5.69 -1.61
CA VAL A 111 -15.76 6.67 -0.52
C VAL A 111 -14.42 6.60 0.24
N ASN A 112 -13.83 5.42 0.36
CA ASN A 112 -12.55 5.23 1.03
C ASN A 112 -11.37 5.78 0.23
N VAL A 113 -11.39 5.64 -1.10
CA VAL A 113 -10.38 6.28 -1.96
C VAL A 113 -10.55 7.80 -2.00
N GLU A 114 -11.78 8.31 -2.14
CA GLU A 114 -12.03 9.76 -2.13
C GLU A 114 -11.59 10.40 -0.81
N ARG A 115 -11.84 9.72 0.31
CA ARG A 115 -11.28 10.11 1.61
C ARG A 115 -9.76 10.09 1.53
N PHE A 116 -9.15 8.96 1.19
CA PHE A 116 -7.70 8.83 1.08
C PHE A 116 -7.05 9.93 0.21
N ALA A 117 -7.64 10.29 -0.92
CA ALA A 117 -7.17 11.37 -1.78
C ALA A 117 -7.23 12.73 -1.06
N LYS A 118 -8.37 13.06 -0.43
CA LYS A 118 -8.50 14.26 0.42
C LYS A 118 -7.48 14.29 1.55
N LEU A 119 -7.19 13.13 2.15
CA LEU A 119 -6.25 12.99 3.26
C LEU A 119 -4.80 13.31 2.87
N LEU A 120 -4.41 13.00 1.64
CA LEU A 120 -3.06 13.26 1.13
C LEU A 120 -2.80 14.75 0.79
N GLY A 121 -3.84 15.59 0.77
CA GLY A 121 -3.69 17.04 0.63
C GLY A 121 -3.37 17.54 -0.79
N GLY A 122 -3.58 16.72 -1.83
CA GLY A 122 -3.55 17.13 -3.25
C GLY A 122 -2.42 16.53 -4.09
N SER A 123 -2.33 16.99 -5.35
CA SER A 123 -1.57 16.35 -6.45
C SER A 123 -0.08 16.11 -6.16
N ASN A 124 0.63 17.05 -5.51
CA ASN A 124 2.05 16.87 -5.22
C ASN A 124 2.35 15.68 -4.30
N ALA A 125 1.41 15.29 -3.44
CA ALA A 125 1.56 14.10 -2.60
C ALA A 125 1.29 12.80 -3.37
N PHE A 126 0.48 12.85 -4.43
CA PHE A 126 0.04 11.67 -5.18
C PHE A 126 1.20 11.02 -5.95
N ARG A 127 2.23 11.78 -6.36
CA ARG A 127 3.45 11.24 -6.96
C ARG A 127 4.20 10.23 -6.07
N ARG A 128 3.94 10.24 -4.75
CA ARG A 128 4.52 9.30 -3.78
C ARG A 128 3.53 8.20 -3.38
N VAL A 129 2.45 8.04 -4.14
CA VAL A 129 1.44 7.00 -3.94
C VAL A 129 1.63 5.89 -4.96
N VAL A 130 1.74 4.66 -4.47
CA VAL A 130 1.66 3.46 -5.30
C VAL A 130 0.36 2.72 -5.00
N LEU A 131 -0.48 2.64 -6.02
CA LEU A 131 -1.71 1.86 -6.02
C LEU A 131 -1.36 0.44 -6.41
N VAL A 132 -1.65 -0.52 -5.54
CA VAL A 132 -1.24 -1.92 -5.72
C VAL A 132 -2.47 -2.81 -5.86
N THR A 133 -2.56 -3.55 -6.96
CA THR A 133 -3.53 -4.63 -7.13
C THR A 133 -2.91 -5.97 -6.72
N THR A 134 -3.61 -6.71 -5.85
CA THR A 134 -3.16 -8.00 -5.28
C THR A 134 -4.13 -9.13 -5.66
N ALA A 135 -3.82 -10.37 -5.25
CA ALA A 135 -4.66 -11.57 -5.43
C ALA A 135 -4.95 -11.94 -6.89
N TRP A 136 -4.03 -11.58 -7.80
CA TRP A 136 -4.10 -11.94 -9.22
C TRP A 136 -4.08 -13.45 -9.48
N ASP A 137 -3.55 -14.24 -8.55
CA ASP A 137 -3.43 -15.70 -8.69
C ASP A 137 -4.78 -16.42 -8.51
N GLY A 138 -5.75 -15.76 -7.88
CA GLY A 138 -7.09 -16.28 -7.63
C GLY A 138 -8.16 -15.77 -8.61
N VAL A 139 -7.77 -15.07 -9.68
CA VAL A 139 -8.71 -14.51 -10.67
C VAL A 139 -8.25 -14.79 -12.10
N GLU A 140 -9.20 -15.03 -12.99
CA GLU A 140 -8.93 -15.07 -14.42
C GLU A 140 -8.37 -13.73 -14.90
N LEU A 141 -7.33 -13.77 -15.73
CA LEU A 141 -6.58 -12.59 -16.14
C LEU A 141 -7.47 -11.51 -16.77
N ASP A 142 -8.37 -11.89 -17.68
CA ASP A 142 -9.26 -10.94 -18.36
C ASP A 142 -10.25 -10.28 -17.40
N LYS A 143 -10.75 -11.05 -16.43
CA LYS A 143 -11.65 -10.56 -15.39
C LYS A 143 -10.93 -9.60 -14.44
N GLY A 144 -9.72 -9.95 -14.02
CA GLY A 144 -8.87 -9.08 -13.20
C GLY A 144 -8.48 -7.80 -13.94
N ALA A 145 -8.14 -7.89 -15.23
CA ALA A 145 -7.78 -6.76 -16.07
C ALA A 145 -8.93 -5.77 -16.24
N LYS A 146 -10.16 -6.27 -16.48
CA LYS A 146 -11.37 -5.41 -16.52
C LYS A 146 -11.60 -4.68 -15.21
N ARG A 147 -11.47 -5.37 -14.07
CA ARG A 147 -11.59 -4.75 -12.74
C ARG A 147 -10.52 -3.70 -12.48
N GLU A 148 -9.27 -3.96 -12.90
CA GLU A 148 -8.19 -2.98 -12.74
C GLU A 148 -8.44 -1.75 -13.63
N GLN A 149 -8.93 -1.96 -14.85
CA GLN A 149 -9.32 -0.87 -15.74
C GLN A 149 -10.45 -0.02 -15.13
N GLU A 150 -11.46 -0.64 -14.52
CA GLU A 150 -12.51 0.07 -13.79
C GLU A 150 -11.94 0.88 -12.62
N LEU A 151 -11.03 0.30 -11.82
CA LEU A 151 -10.32 1.00 -10.76
C LEU A 151 -9.60 2.24 -11.29
N CYS A 152 -8.81 2.08 -12.35
CA CYS A 152 -7.99 3.14 -12.93
C CYS A 152 -8.83 4.26 -13.57
N SER A 153 -9.91 3.91 -14.25
CA SER A 153 -10.76 4.86 -14.98
C SER A 153 -11.79 5.58 -14.11
N SER A 154 -12.03 5.11 -12.87
CA SER A 154 -12.99 5.70 -11.95
C SER A 154 -12.37 6.01 -10.58
N PHE A 155 -12.33 5.04 -9.67
CA PHE A 155 -11.98 5.25 -8.26
C PHE A 155 -10.58 5.83 -8.05
N TRP A 156 -9.60 5.40 -8.84
CA TRP A 156 -8.21 5.84 -8.74
C TRP A 156 -7.87 6.98 -9.70
N LYS A 157 -8.83 7.42 -10.52
CA LYS A 157 -8.56 8.38 -11.59
C LYS A 157 -7.90 9.66 -11.08
N GLU A 158 -8.44 10.26 -10.01
CA GLU A 158 -7.88 11.49 -9.43
C GLU A 158 -6.44 11.31 -8.94
N LEU A 159 -6.15 10.18 -8.30
CA LEU A 159 -4.80 9.86 -7.80
C LEU A 159 -3.82 9.68 -8.97
N ILE A 160 -4.24 8.95 -10.00
CA ILE A 160 -3.44 8.69 -11.20
C ILE A 160 -3.18 10.00 -11.96
N ASP A 161 -4.22 10.82 -12.16
CA ASP A 161 -4.12 12.11 -12.84
C ASP A 161 -3.15 13.06 -12.08
N GLY A 162 -3.02 12.92 -10.76
CA GLY A 162 -2.03 13.65 -9.96
C GLY A 162 -0.66 12.96 -9.82
N GLY A 163 -0.41 11.84 -10.51
CA GLY A 163 0.90 11.20 -10.61
C GLY A 163 1.10 9.92 -9.81
N ALA A 164 0.05 9.39 -9.17
CA ALA A 164 0.12 8.05 -8.56
C ALA A 164 0.30 6.97 -9.65
N VAL A 165 1.04 5.91 -9.32
CA VAL A 165 1.25 4.80 -10.25
C VAL A 165 0.56 3.52 -9.79
N VAL A 166 0.16 2.69 -10.76
CA VAL A 166 -0.44 1.38 -10.50
C VAL A 166 0.61 0.27 -10.68
N ARG A 167 0.63 -0.71 -9.77
CA ARG A 167 1.49 -1.89 -9.82
C ARG A 167 0.70 -3.14 -9.46
N ARG A 168 0.99 -4.25 -10.15
CA ARG A 168 0.42 -5.57 -9.84
C ARG A 168 1.39 -6.34 -8.97
N THR A 169 0.88 -7.06 -7.98
CA THR A 169 1.66 -8.03 -7.20
C THR A 169 1.00 -9.39 -7.23
N LYS A 170 1.82 -10.44 -7.26
CA LYS A 170 1.36 -11.84 -7.27
C LYS A 170 2.07 -12.65 -6.20
N ASP A 171 1.42 -13.74 -5.81
CA ASP A 171 1.91 -14.77 -4.90
C ASP A 171 2.35 -14.22 -3.52
N LEU A 172 1.80 -13.08 -3.07
CA LEU A 172 2.15 -12.48 -1.76
C LEU A 172 1.87 -13.40 -0.56
N ALA A 173 0.89 -14.29 -0.69
CA ALA A 173 0.54 -15.30 0.32
C ALA A 173 0.64 -16.73 -0.24
N GLY A 174 1.23 -16.89 -1.43
CA GLY A 174 1.30 -18.16 -2.14
C GLY A 174 2.59 -18.93 -1.84
N PRO A 175 2.68 -20.20 -2.25
CA PRO A 175 3.90 -21.01 -2.12
C PRO A 175 5.00 -20.60 -3.11
N ARG A 176 4.68 -19.78 -4.11
CA ARG A 176 5.61 -19.27 -5.12
C ARG A 176 6.31 -18.01 -4.64
N LYS A 177 7.48 -17.72 -5.21
CA LYS A 177 8.20 -16.48 -4.95
C LYS A 177 7.33 -15.29 -5.36
N PRO A 178 7.05 -14.32 -4.46
CA PRO A 178 6.25 -13.15 -4.81
C PRO A 178 6.86 -12.36 -5.98
N SER A 179 6.02 -11.67 -6.75
CA SER A 179 6.46 -10.83 -7.88
C SER A 179 5.81 -9.43 -7.86
N GLY A 180 6.46 -8.46 -8.51
CA GLY A 180 6.03 -7.05 -8.59
C GLY A 180 6.16 -6.23 -7.30
N HIS A 181 6.31 -6.88 -6.13
CA HIS A 181 6.43 -6.20 -4.84
C HIS A 181 7.68 -5.30 -4.75
N VAL A 182 8.80 -5.71 -5.36
CA VAL A 182 10.02 -4.90 -5.43
C VAL A 182 9.82 -3.62 -6.25
N ASP A 183 9.08 -3.69 -7.36
CA ASP A 183 8.78 -2.52 -8.21
C ASP A 183 7.99 -1.44 -7.47
N VAL A 184 7.21 -1.83 -6.47
CA VAL A 184 6.51 -0.89 -5.58
C VAL A 184 7.52 -0.06 -4.77
N LEU A 185 8.51 -0.71 -4.15
CA LEU A 185 9.56 0.01 -3.41
C LEU A 185 10.47 0.80 -4.33
N ARG A 186 10.82 0.24 -5.50
CA ARG A 186 11.61 0.94 -6.53
C ARG A 186 11.01 2.29 -6.85
N HIS A 187 9.70 2.34 -7.15
CA HIS A 187 9.04 3.59 -7.49
C HIS A 187 9.09 4.62 -6.34
N ILE A 188 8.83 4.19 -5.09
CA ILE A 188 8.88 5.10 -3.94
C ILE A 188 10.29 5.67 -3.75
N LEU A 189 11.34 4.86 -3.92
CA LEU A 189 12.73 5.31 -3.81
C LEU A 189 13.09 6.29 -4.92
N GLN A 190 12.65 6.06 -6.16
CA GLN A 190 12.85 7.01 -7.27
C GLN A 190 12.29 8.40 -6.93
N CYS A 191 11.09 8.46 -6.36
CA CYS A 191 10.43 9.72 -5.99
C CYS A 191 11.04 10.43 -4.76
N LEU A 192 11.96 9.78 -4.05
CA LEU A 192 12.75 10.40 -2.98
C LEU A 192 14.06 11.00 -3.50
N SER A 193 14.59 10.45 -4.60
CA SER A 193 15.83 10.93 -5.23
C SER A 193 15.62 12.14 -6.15
N THR A 194 14.36 12.52 -6.43
CA THR A 194 13.93 13.67 -7.24
C THR A 194 13.35 14.78 -6.39
#